data_AF-A0A831LXD3-F1
#
_entry.id   AF-A0A831LXD3-F1
#
_cell.length_a   1.000
_cell.length_b   1.000
_cell.length_c   1.000
_cell.angle_alpha   90.00
_cell.angle_beta   90.00
_cell.angle_gamma   90.00
#
_symmetry.space_group_name_H-M   'P 1'
#
loop_
_entity.id
_entity.type
_entity.pdbx_description
1 polymer ?
#
loop_
_entity_poly.entity_id
_entity_poly.type
_entity_poly.pdbx_seq_one_letter_code
_entity_poly.pdbx_strand_id
1 'polypeptide(L)'
;ESAKAKTNYDEAELLLGLHWTDSRKAEAVQQRLIALQQGDGGWAQKAEMKPDAYATGLALFALRESGLAVTHPVYGKGVEYLRRTQLADGSWFVASRAPKFQPYFQSGFPHNHDQWISAIATAYAVRAMAPAVVAERVVASR
;
A
#
# COMPACT_ATOMS: atom_id res chain seq x y z
N GLU A 1 -10.46 -15.23 21.34
CA GLU A 1 -9.56 -14.06 21.46
C GLU A 1 -9.40 -13.44 20.08
N SER A 2 -9.67 -12.15 19.86
CA SER A 2 -9.45 -11.53 18.55
C SER A 2 -7.99 -11.10 18.42
N ALA A 3 -7.28 -11.64 17.42
CA ALA A 3 -5.91 -11.23 17.13
C ALA A 3 -5.86 -9.70 16.89
N LYS A 4 -4.94 -9.01 17.55
CA LYS A 4 -4.68 -7.58 17.31
C LYS A 4 -3.63 -7.46 16.21
N ALA A 5 -3.89 -6.61 15.23
CA ALA A 5 -2.89 -6.20 14.25
C ALA A 5 -1.66 -5.63 14.97
N LYS A 6 -0.46 -6.05 14.56
CA LYS A 6 0.82 -5.60 15.14
C LYS A 6 1.58 -4.68 14.20
N THR A 7 1.24 -4.73 12.91
CA THR A 7 1.87 -3.97 11.84
C THR A 7 0.80 -3.26 11.02
N ASN A 8 1.20 -2.23 10.25
CA ASN A 8 0.25 -1.57 9.35
C ASN A 8 -0.17 -2.52 8.22
N TYR A 9 0.70 -3.50 7.90
CA TYR A 9 0.38 -4.62 7.02
C TYR A 9 -0.79 -5.45 7.58
N ASP A 10 -0.69 -5.88 8.84
CA ASP A 10 -1.77 -6.65 9.50
C ASP A 10 -3.08 -5.85 9.55
N GLU A 11 -3.00 -4.53 9.75
CA GLU A 11 -4.17 -3.66 9.82
C GLU A 11 -4.90 -3.57 8.47
N ALA A 12 -4.15 -3.48 7.36
CA ALA A 12 -4.71 -3.47 6.01
C ALA A 12 -5.33 -4.84 5.63
N GLU A 13 -4.68 -5.95 5.97
CA GLU A 13 -5.24 -7.29 5.75
C GLU A 13 -6.46 -7.56 6.62
N LEU A 14 -6.43 -7.11 7.88
CA LEU A 14 -7.58 -7.19 8.78
C LEU A 14 -8.76 -6.40 8.21
N LEU A 15 -8.53 -5.21 7.66
CA LEU A 15 -9.58 -4.42 7.01
C LEU A 15 -10.19 -5.17 5.83
N LEU A 16 -9.36 -5.72 4.94
CA LEU A 16 -9.82 -6.50 3.78
C LEU A 16 -10.67 -7.70 4.22
N GLY A 17 -10.17 -8.50 5.17
CA GLY A 17 -10.90 -9.67 5.66
C GLY A 17 -12.23 -9.32 6.33
N LEU A 18 -12.26 -8.25 7.14
CA LEU A 18 -13.50 -7.77 7.76
C LEU A 18 -14.48 -7.21 6.73
N HIS A 19 -13.99 -6.50 5.71
CA HIS A 19 -14.83 -5.97 4.64
C HIS A 19 -15.44 -7.09 3.79
N TRP A 20 -14.64 -8.05 3.34
CA TRP A 20 -15.11 -9.18 2.53
C TRP A 20 -16.06 -10.14 3.26
N THR A 21 -16.15 -10.02 4.59
CA THR A 21 -17.07 -10.80 5.43
C THR A 21 -18.23 -9.95 5.97
N ASP A 22 -18.45 -8.75 5.42
CA ASP A 22 -19.51 -7.80 5.81
C ASP A 22 -19.52 -7.49 7.31
N SER A 23 -18.35 -7.50 7.94
CA SER A 23 -18.24 -7.25 9.37
C SER A 23 -18.44 -5.77 9.68
N ARG A 24 -19.35 -5.47 10.62
CA ARG A 24 -19.55 -4.11 11.18
C ARG A 24 -18.29 -3.49 11.78
N LYS A 25 -17.23 -4.28 12.01
CA LYS A 25 -15.94 -3.79 12.53
C LYS A 25 -15.07 -3.15 11.44
N ALA A 26 -15.37 -3.37 10.15
CA ALA A 26 -14.54 -2.89 9.04
C ALA A 26 -14.36 -1.36 9.09
N GLU A 27 -15.42 -0.61 9.39
CA GLU A 27 -15.37 0.86 9.48
C GLU A 27 -14.38 1.34 10.54
N ALA A 28 -14.39 0.74 11.73
CA ALA A 28 -13.45 1.10 12.79
C ALA A 28 -11.99 0.81 12.39
N VAL A 29 -11.73 -0.29 11.69
CA VAL A 29 -10.39 -0.64 11.18
C VAL A 29 -9.97 0.30 10.05
N GLN A 30 -10.90 0.70 9.18
CA GLN A 30 -10.64 1.69 8.13
C GLN A 30 -10.16 3.02 8.73
N GLN A 31 -10.83 3.51 9.78
CA GLN A 31 -10.43 4.75 10.46
C GLN A 31 -9.05 4.64 11.13
N ARG A 32 -8.72 3.48 11.71
CA ARG A 32 -7.38 3.24 12.26
C ARG A 32 -6.33 3.23 11.15
N LEU A 33 -6.59 2.57 10.02
CA LEU A 33 -5.67 2.55 8.90
C LEU A 33 -5.46 3.95 8.32
N ILE A 34 -6.49 4.78 8.25
CA ILE A 34 -6.37 6.20 7.90
C ILE A 34 -5.44 6.94 8.88
N ALA A 35 -5.61 6.74 10.18
CA ALA A 35 -4.80 7.39 11.22
C ALA A 35 -3.32 6.95 11.22
N LEU A 36 -3.00 5.82 10.58
CA LEU A 36 -1.63 5.30 10.45
C LEU A 36 -0.83 5.95 9.30
N GLN A 37 -1.46 6.79 8.47
CA GLN A 37 -0.74 7.52 7.42
C GLN A 37 0.29 8.47 8.05
N GLN A 38 1.54 8.39 7.61
CA GLN A 38 2.60 9.27 8.09
C GLN A 38 2.59 10.63 7.37
N GLY A 39 3.34 11.60 7.92
CA GLY A 39 3.33 12.99 7.45
C GLY A 39 3.79 13.19 6.00
N ASP A 40 4.53 12.25 5.42
CA ASP A 40 4.95 12.26 4.02
C ASP A 40 3.91 11.69 3.05
N GLY A 41 2.78 11.18 3.57
CA GLY A 41 1.67 10.58 2.83
C GLY A 41 1.73 9.05 2.73
N GLY A 42 2.83 8.42 3.12
CA GLY A 42 2.99 6.97 3.02
C GLY A 42 2.56 6.21 4.28
N TRP A 43 2.51 4.89 4.15
CA TRP A 43 2.43 3.95 5.27
C TRP A 43 3.74 3.18 5.38
N ALA A 44 4.20 3.01 6.61
CA ALA A 44 5.32 2.13 6.93
C ALA A 44 4.84 0.71 7.19
N GLN A 45 5.67 -0.32 6.99
CA GLN A 45 5.29 -1.68 7.36
C GLN A 45 5.09 -1.82 8.88
N LYS A 46 5.95 -1.18 9.68
CA LYS A 46 5.80 -1.06 11.14
C LYS A 46 5.85 0.41 11.56
N ALA A 47 5.29 0.74 12.71
CA ALA A 47 5.12 2.13 13.17
C ALA A 47 6.45 2.90 13.29
N GLU A 48 7.53 2.21 13.67
CA GLU A 48 8.87 2.76 13.86
C GLU A 48 9.67 2.95 12.56
N MET A 49 9.13 2.53 11.42
CA MET A 49 9.84 2.54 10.15
C MET A 49 9.45 3.74 9.29
N LYS A 50 10.31 4.02 8.30
CA LYS A 50 9.93 4.91 7.20
C LYS A 50 8.88 4.24 6.32
N PRO A 51 8.00 5.02 5.68
CA PRO A 51 7.08 4.51 4.68
C PRO A 51 7.79 3.81 3.53
N ASP A 52 7.09 2.85 2.90
CA ASP A 52 7.54 2.20 1.68
C ASP A 52 6.37 1.93 0.74
N ALA A 53 6.68 1.64 -0.52
CA ALA A 53 5.67 1.46 -1.56
C ALA A 53 4.80 0.21 -1.33
N TYR A 54 5.35 -0.83 -0.67
CA TYR A 54 4.59 -2.04 -0.37
C TYR A 54 3.48 -1.76 0.63
N ALA A 55 3.81 -1.19 1.80
CA ALA A 55 2.80 -0.86 2.81
C ALA A 55 1.84 0.23 2.32
N THR A 56 2.34 1.25 1.61
CA THR A 56 1.49 2.33 1.07
C THR A 56 0.50 1.81 0.04
N GLY A 57 0.97 1.02 -0.94
CA GLY A 57 0.09 0.47 -1.98
C GLY A 57 -0.95 -0.50 -1.42
N LEU A 58 -0.57 -1.34 -0.44
CA LEU A 58 -1.51 -2.24 0.23
C LEU A 58 -2.55 -1.47 1.06
N ALA A 59 -2.14 -0.44 1.80
CA ALA A 59 -3.06 0.39 2.59
C ALA A 59 -4.07 1.10 1.67
N LEU A 60 -3.62 1.71 0.58
CA LEU A 60 -4.50 2.34 -0.41
C LEU A 60 -5.45 1.33 -1.05
N PHE A 61 -4.97 0.12 -1.36
CA PHE A 61 -5.84 -0.94 -1.85
C PHE A 61 -6.95 -1.27 -0.82
N ALA A 62 -6.59 -1.54 0.44
CA ALA A 62 -7.55 -1.87 1.48
C ALA A 62 -8.56 -0.74 1.76
N LEU A 63 -8.09 0.51 1.78
CA LEU A 63 -8.96 1.68 1.95
C LEU A 63 -9.97 1.82 0.80
N ARG A 64 -9.51 1.72 -0.45
CA ARG A 64 -10.42 1.81 -1.61
C ARG A 64 -11.39 0.64 -1.64
N GLU A 65 -10.92 -0.58 -1.42
CA GLU A 65 -11.75 -1.78 -1.43
C GLU A 65 -12.87 -1.68 -0.38
N SER A 66 -12.55 -1.17 0.81
CA SER A 66 -13.52 -0.90 1.87
C SER A 66 -14.37 0.37 1.67
N GLY A 67 -14.34 0.98 0.48
CA GLY A 67 -15.25 2.06 0.09
C GLY A 67 -14.72 3.48 0.28
N LEU A 68 -13.45 3.69 0.65
CA LEU A 68 -12.88 5.03 0.69
C LEU A 68 -12.77 5.59 -0.73
N ALA A 69 -13.36 6.77 -0.95
CA ALA A 69 -13.31 7.43 -2.26
C ALA A 69 -11.87 7.78 -2.65
N VAL A 70 -11.53 7.61 -3.94
CA VAL A 70 -10.19 7.97 -4.45
C VAL A 70 -9.91 9.48 -4.41
N THR A 71 -10.95 10.30 -4.31
CA THR A 71 -10.87 11.76 -4.11
C THR A 71 -10.63 12.15 -2.65
N HIS A 72 -10.65 11.19 -1.71
CA HIS A 72 -10.40 11.47 -0.31
C HIS A 72 -8.96 11.95 -0.10
N PRO A 73 -8.70 13.00 0.72
CA PRO A 73 -7.34 13.57 0.87
C PRO A 73 -6.27 12.56 1.29
N VAL A 74 -6.63 11.59 2.15
CA VAL A 74 -5.73 10.51 2.58
C VAL A 74 -5.29 9.63 1.41
N TYR A 75 -6.22 9.34 0.48
CA TYR A 75 -5.91 8.56 -0.71
C TYR A 75 -4.95 9.32 -1.63
N GLY A 76 -5.27 10.60 -1.89
CA GLY A 76 -4.43 11.48 -2.72
C GLY A 76 -3.00 11.64 -2.18
N LYS A 77 -2.83 11.82 -0.87
CA LYS A 77 -1.50 11.88 -0.23
C LYS A 77 -0.68 10.60 -0.43
N GLY A 78 -1.33 9.44 -0.37
CA GLY A 78 -0.67 8.16 -0.63
C GLY A 78 -0.27 7.99 -2.09
N VAL A 79 -1.13 8.42 -3.02
CA VAL A 79 -0.81 8.43 -4.46
C VAL A 79 0.38 9.35 -4.76
N GLU A 80 0.42 10.55 -4.17
CA GLU A 80 1.56 11.47 -4.32
C GLU A 80 2.86 10.90 -3.72
N TYR A 81 2.77 10.22 -2.57
CA TYR A 81 3.91 9.48 -2.01
C TYR A 81 4.45 8.46 -3.01
N LEU A 82 3.58 7.63 -3.60
CA LEU A 82 3.99 6.63 -4.58
C LEU A 82 4.62 7.30 -5.80
N ARG A 83 3.99 8.33 -6.38
CA ARG A 83 4.52 9.05 -7.55
C ARG A 83 5.91 9.63 -7.28
N ARG A 84 6.13 10.23 -6.11
CA ARG A 84 7.43 10.82 -5.73
C ARG A 84 8.53 9.78 -5.49
N THR A 85 8.15 8.56 -5.11
CA THR A 85 9.10 7.48 -4.77
C THR A 85 9.31 6.48 -5.90
N GLN A 86 8.66 6.69 -7.05
CA GLN A 86 8.88 5.89 -8.25
C GLN A 86 10.32 6.08 -8.76
N LEU A 87 10.97 4.98 -9.12
CA LEU A 87 12.28 5.00 -9.76
C LEU A 87 12.17 5.30 -11.26
N ALA A 88 13.28 5.70 -11.88
CA ALA A 88 13.32 6.05 -13.30
C ALA A 88 12.91 4.89 -14.24
N ASP A 89 13.09 3.64 -13.82
CA ASP A 89 12.65 2.45 -14.55
C ASP A 89 11.15 2.12 -14.34
N GLY A 90 10.44 2.96 -13.57
CA GLY A 90 9.03 2.81 -13.25
C GLY A 90 8.75 1.90 -12.06
N SER A 91 9.76 1.26 -11.46
CA SER A 91 9.60 0.36 -10.32
C SER A 91 9.65 1.10 -8.97
N TRP A 92 9.33 0.38 -7.90
CA TRP A 92 9.60 0.80 -6.52
C TRP A 92 10.50 -0.21 -5.83
N PHE A 93 11.60 0.26 -5.27
CA PHE A 93 12.47 -0.55 -4.43
C PHE A 93 11.89 -0.69 -3.02
N VAL A 94 11.88 -1.92 -2.50
CA VAL A 94 11.61 -2.20 -1.09
C VAL A 94 12.63 -3.23 -0.60
N ALA A 95 13.36 -2.92 0.47
CA ALA A 95 14.31 -3.88 1.04
C ALA A 95 13.58 -5.05 1.72
N SER A 96 13.95 -6.28 1.36
CA SER A 96 13.37 -7.48 1.98
C SER A 96 13.86 -7.64 3.42
N ARG A 97 12.94 -8.06 4.30
CA ARG A 97 13.19 -8.32 5.72
C ARG A 97 12.98 -9.78 6.10
N ALA A 98 12.59 -10.61 5.13
CA ALA A 98 12.44 -12.04 5.32
C ALA A 98 13.83 -12.70 5.40
N PRO A 99 14.04 -13.68 6.30
CA PRO A 99 15.25 -14.50 6.29
C PRO A 99 15.48 -15.12 4.90
N LYS A 100 16.68 -14.95 4.36
CA LYS A 100 17.05 -15.45 3.03
C LYS A 100 17.61 -16.87 3.15
N PHE A 101 16.73 -17.86 3.22
CA PHE A 101 17.11 -19.28 3.30
C PHE A 101 17.01 -20.02 1.96
N GLN A 102 16.23 -19.49 1.02
CA GLN A 102 16.16 -20.01 -0.34
C GLN A 102 17.39 -19.59 -1.15
N PRO A 103 17.97 -20.50 -1.98
CA PRO A 103 19.02 -20.13 -2.93
C PRO A 103 18.56 -18.98 -3.81
N TYR A 104 19.46 -18.02 -4.03
CA TYR A 104 19.18 -16.91 -4.92
C TYR A 104 19.01 -17.39 -6.36
N PHE A 105 17.98 -16.88 -7.02
CA PHE A 105 17.85 -16.91 -8.47
C PHE A 105 17.22 -15.61 -8.96
N GLN A 106 17.48 -15.27 -10.23
CA GLN A 106 17.03 -14.03 -10.84
C GLN A 106 15.64 -14.24 -11.49
N SER A 107 14.68 -13.38 -11.16
CA SER A 107 13.32 -13.35 -11.73
C SER A 107 13.24 -12.50 -13.00
N GLY A 108 14.21 -11.61 -13.22
CA GLY A 108 14.17 -10.60 -14.27
C GLY A 108 13.61 -9.25 -13.80
N PHE A 109 13.02 -9.18 -12.60
CA PHE A 109 12.68 -7.91 -11.97
C PHE A 109 13.94 -7.25 -11.37
N PRO A 110 14.08 -5.91 -11.41
CA PRO A 110 15.23 -5.22 -10.79
C PRO A 110 15.34 -5.51 -9.28
N HIS A 111 16.43 -5.03 -8.66
CA HIS A 111 16.66 -5.05 -7.19
C HIS A 111 17.22 -6.34 -6.58
N ASN A 112 17.85 -7.22 -7.38
CA ASN A 112 18.63 -8.37 -6.90
C ASN A 112 17.89 -9.22 -5.83
N HIS A 113 18.40 -9.33 -4.61
CA HIS A 113 17.77 -10.14 -3.56
C HIS A 113 16.44 -9.57 -3.04
N ASP A 114 16.11 -8.34 -3.40
CA ASP A 114 14.89 -7.64 -2.99
C ASP A 114 13.86 -7.56 -4.14
N GLN A 115 14.15 -8.24 -5.25
CA GLN A 115 13.32 -8.27 -6.47
C GLN A 115 11.87 -8.67 -6.20
N TRP A 116 11.62 -9.65 -5.32
CA TRP A 116 10.27 -10.19 -5.10
C TRP A 116 9.36 -9.22 -4.36
N ILE A 117 9.84 -8.65 -3.25
CA ILE A 117 9.08 -7.66 -2.50
C ILE A 117 8.95 -6.36 -3.30
N SER A 118 9.96 -5.99 -4.09
CA SER A 118 9.92 -4.81 -4.97
C SER A 118 8.94 -5.01 -6.14
N ALA A 119 8.84 -6.23 -6.69
CA ALA A 119 7.85 -6.57 -7.70
C ALA A 119 6.41 -6.43 -7.15
N ILE A 120 6.16 -6.98 -5.95
CA ILE A 120 4.86 -6.86 -5.29
C ILE A 120 4.55 -5.40 -4.93
N ALA A 121 5.54 -4.66 -4.42
CA ALA A 121 5.40 -3.24 -4.12
C ALA A 121 5.01 -2.44 -5.38
N THR A 122 5.67 -2.72 -6.51
CA THR A 122 5.37 -2.10 -7.80
C THR A 122 3.97 -2.45 -8.27
N ALA A 123 3.54 -3.71 -8.14
CA ALA A 123 2.18 -4.12 -8.49
C ALA A 123 1.11 -3.39 -7.65
N TYR A 124 1.29 -3.29 -6.33
CA TYR A 124 0.38 -2.54 -5.47
C TYR A 124 0.41 -1.04 -5.74
N ALA A 125 1.58 -0.46 -6.00
CA ALA A 125 1.70 0.95 -6.34
C ALA A 125 0.91 1.29 -7.61
N VAL A 126 1.10 0.51 -8.67
CA VAL A 126 0.35 0.67 -9.93
C VAL A 126 -1.16 0.50 -9.69
N ARG A 127 -1.57 -0.52 -8.95
CA ARG A 127 -2.98 -0.75 -8.61
C ARG A 127 -3.61 0.42 -7.86
N ALA A 128 -2.87 1.05 -6.95
CA ALA A 128 -3.35 2.19 -6.18
C ALA A 128 -3.42 3.48 -7.01
N MET A 129 -2.47 3.72 -7.91
CA MET A 129 -2.47 4.95 -8.71
C MET A 129 -3.45 4.92 -9.90
N ALA A 130 -3.68 3.75 -10.50
CA ALA A 130 -4.55 3.61 -11.68
C ALA A 130 -5.93 4.29 -11.55
N PRO A 131 -6.73 4.09 -10.47
CA PRO A 131 -8.01 4.77 -10.32
C PRO A 131 -7.89 6.28 -10.09
N ALA A 132 -6.79 6.76 -9.47
CA ALA A 132 -6.56 8.18 -9.27
C ALA A 132 -6.29 8.91 -10.60
N VAL A 133 -5.46 8.33 -11.47
CA VAL A 133 -5.19 8.87 -12.81
C VAL A 133 -6.47 8.97 -13.65
N VAL A 134 -7.36 7.97 -13.56
CA VAL A 134 -8.66 8.03 -14.25
C VAL A 134 -9.51 9.18 -13.71
N ALA A 135 -9.58 9.34 -12.38
CA ALA A 135 -10.34 10.43 -11.77
C ALA A 135 -9.81 11.81 -12.19
N GLU A 136 -8.49 12.00 -12.20
CA GLU A 136 -7.83 13.24 -12.65
C GLU A 136 -8.16 13.58 -14.11
N ARG A 137 -8.12 12.58 -15.01
CA ARG A 137 -8.46 12.76 -16.42
C ARG A 137 -9.93 13.14 -16.61
N VAL A 138 -10.83 12.54 -15.83
CA VAL A 138 -12.26 12.88 -15.86
C VAL A 138 -12.50 14.30 -15.38
N VAL A 139 -11.78 14.76 -14.35
CA VAL A 139 -11.86 16.15 -13.88
C VAL A 139 -11.28 17.12 -14.92
N ALA A 140 -10.14 16.80 -15.54
CA ALA A 140 -9.50 17.66 -16.54
C ALA A 140 -10.24 17.76 -17.88
N SER A 141 -11.18 16.85 -18.15
CA SER A 141 -12.01 16.83 -19.37
C SER A 141 -13.38 17.49 -19.20
N ARG A 142 -13.68 18.01 -18.00
CA ARG A 142 -14.87 18.82 -17.70
C ARG A 142 -14.51 20.30 -17.74
#